data_AF-A0A135L6E1-F1
#
_entry.id   AF-A0A135L6E1-F1
#
_cell.length_a   1.000
_cell.length_b   1.000
_cell.length_c   1.000
_cell.angle_alpha   90.00
_cell.angle_beta   90.00
_cell.angle_gamma   90.00
#
_symmetry.space_group_name_H-M   'P 1'
#
loop_
_entity.id
_entity.type
_entity.pdbx_description
1 polymer ?
#
loop_
_entity_poly.entity_id
_entity_poly.type
_entity_poly.pdbx_seq_one_letter_code
_entity_poly.pdbx_strand_id
1 'polypeptide(L)'
;MDKNTLISSFGKWVSPINFKKIFEHVENGKQDYYIKKLTTEAFIKLLLFAQLHETESLQAMSDALLNVFDRGYVDYERFNRMTDDGYFFVSRLKKNAVIREIERFTLPEGSKVLADKMVYIGTPQKRAENIFRLLEVIDTKGNNLRLITNRFDLSAEEISEIYRSRWTIELFF
;
A
#
# COMPACT_ATOMS: atom_id res chain seq x y z
N MET A 1 -17.18 -29.58 -13.91
CA MET A 1 -15.77 -29.65 -13.50
C MET A 1 -15.56 -28.66 -12.38
N ASP A 2 -14.97 -29.14 -11.30
CA ASP A 2 -14.86 -28.48 -10.01
C ASP A 2 -13.97 -27.22 -10.10
N LYS A 3 -14.48 -26.06 -9.68
CA LYS A 3 -13.76 -24.76 -9.78
C LYS A 3 -12.77 -24.51 -8.63
N ASN A 4 -12.63 -25.44 -7.70
CA ASN A 4 -11.89 -25.23 -6.43
C ASN A 4 -10.62 -26.06 -6.26
N THR A 5 -10.06 -26.67 -7.32
CA THR A 5 -8.79 -27.42 -7.19
C THR A 5 -7.79 -27.07 -8.27
N LEU A 6 -7.35 -25.81 -8.29
CA LEU A 6 -6.17 -25.41 -9.07
C LEU A 6 -5.22 -24.66 -8.16
N ILE A 7 -4.36 -25.43 -7.48
CA ILE A 7 -3.01 -24.94 -7.23
C ILE A 7 -2.50 -24.55 -8.62
N SER A 8 -2.35 -23.24 -8.87
CA SER A 8 -1.82 -22.74 -10.14
C SER A 8 -0.52 -23.47 -10.45
N SER A 9 -0.19 -23.66 -11.73
CA SER A 9 1.09 -24.29 -12.11
C SER A 9 2.26 -23.67 -11.36
N PHE A 10 2.20 -22.35 -11.13
CA PHE A 10 3.10 -21.59 -10.28
C PHE A 10 3.21 -22.12 -8.83
N GLY A 11 2.10 -22.37 -8.15
CA GLY A 11 2.10 -22.94 -6.79
C GLY A 11 2.82 -24.30 -6.69
N LYS A 12 2.77 -25.12 -7.76
CA LYS A 12 3.51 -26.40 -7.82
C LYS A 12 5.02 -26.20 -7.99
N TRP A 13 5.46 -25.11 -8.63
CA TRP A 13 6.87 -24.76 -8.76
C TRP A 13 7.44 -24.12 -7.49
N VAL A 14 6.61 -23.40 -6.74
CA VAL A 14 7.02 -22.74 -5.50
C VAL A 14 7.00 -23.69 -4.30
N SER A 15 6.07 -24.66 -4.25
CA SER A 15 5.92 -25.57 -3.11
C SER A 15 7.19 -26.34 -2.68
N PRO A 16 8.14 -26.72 -3.57
CA PRO A 16 9.38 -27.38 -3.16
C PRO A 16 10.42 -26.42 -2.55
N ILE A 17 10.24 -25.10 -2.67
CA ILE A 17 11.20 -24.12 -2.20
C ILE A 17 11.16 -24.04 -0.67
N ASN A 18 12.29 -24.38 -0.03
CA ASN A 18 12.44 -24.23 1.40
C ASN A 18 12.97 -22.82 1.73
N PHE A 19 12.04 -21.87 1.90
CA PHE A 19 12.38 -20.48 2.24
C PHE A 19 13.20 -20.34 3.52
N LYS A 20 12.99 -21.22 4.51
CA LYS A 20 13.76 -21.20 5.76
C LYS A 20 15.25 -21.40 5.49
N LYS A 21 15.62 -22.40 4.69
CA LYS A 21 17.02 -22.64 4.32
C LYS A 21 17.62 -21.50 3.50
N ILE A 22 16.82 -20.88 2.63
CA ILE A 22 17.25 -19.73 1.84
C ILE A 22 17.57 -18.56 2.77
N PHE A 23 16.68 -18.22 3.70
CA PHE A 23 16.89 -17.10 4.62
C PHE A 23 18.02 -17.37 5.61
N GLU A 24 18.20 -18.60 6.09
CA GLU A 24 19.38 -19.01 6.86
C GLU A 24 20.69 -18.79 6.06
N HIS A 25 20.68 -19.05 4.75
CA HIS A 25 21.84 -18.80 3.90
C HIS A 25 22.11 -17.30 3.70
N VAL A 26 21.05 -16.50 3.54
CA VAL A 26 21.13 -15.03 3.44
C VAL A 26 21.78 -14.45 4.70
N GLU A 27 21.33 -14.88 5.88
CA GLU A 27 21.87 -14.45 7.18
C GLU A 27 23.34 -14.87 7.33
N ASN A 28 23.65 -16.15 7.13
CA ASN A 28 25.01 -16.68 7.30
C ASN A 28 26.00 -16.07 6.29
N GLY A 29 25.55 -15.86 5.06
CA GLY A 29 26.34 -15.24 4.00
C GLY A 29 26.44 -13.72 4.11
N LYS A 30 25.74 -13.09 5.08
CA LYS A 30 25.68 -11.63 5.24
C LYS A 30 25.28 -10.90 3.95
N GLN A 31 24.42 -11.53 3.14
CA GLN A 31 24.07 -11.04 1.80
C GLN A 31 23.37 -9.68 1.85
N ASP A 32 22.61 -9.42 2.92
CA ASP A 32 21.92 -8.15 3.15
C ASP A 32 22.70 -7.18 4.07
N TYR A 33 23.94 -7.48 4.45
CA TYR A 33 24.69 -6.73 5.48
C TYR A 33 24.92 -5.26 5.15
N TYR A 34 25.06 -4.92 3.86
CA TYR A 34 25.18 -3.53 3.39
C TYR A 34 23.91 -3.00 2.71
N ILE A 35 22.85 -3.79 2.69
CA ILE A 35 21.61 -3.47 1.97
C ILE A 35 20.62 -2.81 2.94
N LYS A 36 20.30 -1.53 2.71
CA LYS A 36 19.38 -0.77 3.57
C LYS A 36 17.90 -0.82 3.18
N LYS A 37 17.57 -1.23 1.95
CA LYS A 37 16.24 -0.95 1.36
C LYS A 37 15.59 -2.06 0.54
N LEU A 38 16.34 -3.03 0.00
CA LEU A 38 15.78 -4.15 -0.75
C LEU A 38 16.45 -5.46 -0.35
N THR A 39 16.04 -6.02 0.79
CA THR A 39 16.56 -7.29 1.29
C THR A 39 16.31 -8.43 0.32
N THR A 40 17.09 -9.49 0.41
CA THR A 40 16.93 -10.69 -0.41
C THR A 40 15.53 -11.29 -0.25
N GLU A 41 14.97 -11.24 0.97
CA GLU A 41 13.59 -11.63 1.23
C GLU A 41 12.58 -10.76 0.48
N ALA A 42 12.73 -9.43 0.54
CA ALA A 42 11.83 -8.51 -0.16
C ALA A 42 11.91 -8.71 -1.69
N PHE A 43 13.11 -8.93 -2.22
CA PHE A 43 13.32 -9.23 -3.64
C PHE A 43 12.61 -10.51 -4.08
N ILE A 44 12.75 -11.61 -3.32
CA ILE A 44 12.10 -12.89 -3.64
C ILE A 44 10.57 -12.75 -3.59
N LYS A 45 10.02 -12.06 -2.58
CA LYS A 45 8.58 -11.80 -2.48
C LYS A 45 8.07 -10.99 -3.69
N LEU A 46 8.80 -9.96 -4.10
CA LEU A 46 8.47 -9.16 -5.27
C LEU A 46 8.49 -10.00 -6.55
N LEU A 47 9.50 -10.84 -6.75
CA LEU A 47 9.62 -11.70 -7.92
C LEU A 47 8.47 -12.71 -8.01
N LEU A 48 8.09 -13.32 -6.88
CA LEU A 48 6.96 -14.26 -6.83
C LEU A 48 5.64 -13.56 -7.12
N PHE A 49 5.44 -12.35 -6.57
CA PHE A 49 4.28 -11.52 -6.88
C PHE A 49 4.24 -11.17 -8.38
N ALA A 50 5.37 -10.76 -8.95
CA ALA A 50 5.49 -10.41 -10.36
C ALA A 50 5.00 -11.54 -11.26
N GLN A 51 5.47 -12.75 -10.97
CA GLN A 51 5.18 -13.94 -11.75
C GLN A 51 3.73 -14.40 -11.56
N LEU A 52 3.19 -14.28 -10.35
CA LEU A 52 1.80 -14.64 -10.08
C LEU A 52 0.81 -13.71 -10.78
N HIS A 53 1.16 -12.43 -10.90
CA HIS A 53 0.32 -11.38 -11.48
C HIS A 53 0.70 -10.99 -12.91
N GLU A 54 1.62 -11.75 -13.54
CA GLU A 54 2.11 -11.52 -14.91
C GLU A 54 2.51 -10.06 -15.17
N THR A 55 3.17 -9.43 -14.21
CA THR A 55 3.51 -8.00 -14.30
C THR A 55 4.75 -7.81 -15.19
N GLU A 56 4.67 -6.88 -16.15
CA GLU A 56 5.71 -6.67 -17.16
C GLU A 56 6.93 -5.87 -16.66
N SER A 57 6.83 -5.20 -15.51
CA SER A 57 7.93 -4.39 -14.97
C SER A 57 7.83 -4.15 -13.46
N LEU A 58 8.96 -3.76 -12.86
CA LEU A 58 9.03 -3.24 -11.49
C LEU A 58 8.12 -2.01 -11.28
N GLN A 59 7.93 -1.19 -12.31
CA GLN A 59 7.00 -0.06 -12.28
C GLN A 59 5.55 -0.56 -12.16
N ALA A 60 5.16 -1.54 -12.99
CA ALA A 60 3.83 -2.16 -12.95
C ALA A 60 3.58 -2.86 -11.61
N MET A 61 4.60 -3.50 -11.03
CA MET A 61 4.54 -4.06 -9.67
C MET A 61 4.39 -2.99 -8.60
N SER A 62 5.15 -1.90 -8.66
CA SER A 62 5.02 -0.77 -7.73
C SER A 62 3.61 -0.20 -7.79
N ASP A 63 3.09 0.00 -8.99
CA ASP A 63 1.72 0.47 -9.20
C ASP A 63 0.69 -0.52 -8.62
N ALA A 64 0.89 -1.83 -8.78
CA ALA A 64 0.00 -2.88 -8.29
C ALA A 64 0.10 -3.18 -6.78
N LEU A 65 1.30 -3.08 -6.18
CA LEU A 65 1.58 -3.43 -4.78
C LEU A 65 1.48 -2.23 -3.85
N LEU A 66 1.97 -1.07 -4.28
CA LEU A 66 1.97 0.12 -3.45
C LEU A 66 0.69 0.93 -3.66
N ASN A 67 0.03 0.88 -4.84
CA ASN A 67 -1.20 1.63 -5.17
C ASN A 67 -1.30 3.02 -4.49
N VAL A 68 -0.15 3.68 -4.34
CA VAL A 68 -0.05 4.99 -3.71
C VAL A 68 -0.10 5.98 -4.85
N PHE A 69 -1.29 6.38 -5.28
CA PHE A 69 -1.42 7.26 -6.42
C PHE A 69 -1.03 8.70 -6.04
N ASP A 70 -0.17 9.32 -6.85
CA ASP A 70 -0.01 10.78 -6.85
C ASP A 70 -0.83 11.38 -8.00
N ARG A 71 -1.58 12.43 -7.66
CA ARG A 71 -2.45 13.30 -8.48
C ARG A 71 -2.80 12.83 -9.91
N GLY A 72 -4.06 12.47 -10.13
CA GLY A 72 -4.58 12.41 -11.50
C GLY A 72 -6.09 12.31 -11.59
N TYR A 73 -6.63 11.15 -11.22
CA TYR A 73 -8.06 10.88 -11.21
C TYR A 73 -8.42 10.32 -9.84
N VAL A 74 -9.27 11.02 -9.11
CA VAL A 74 -9.90 10.43 -7.92
C VAL A 74 -10.97 9.51 -8.45
N ASP A 75 -10.58 8.29 -8.80
CA ASP A 75 -11.49 7.25 -9.22
C ASP A 75 -12.03 6.56 -7.97
N TYR A 76 -13.14 7.08 -7.43
CA TYR A 76 -13.83 6.48 -6.29
C TYR A 76 -14.21 5.02 -6.56
N GLU A 77 -14.54 4.68 -7.81
CA GLU A 77 -14.85 3.30 -8.21
C GLU A 77 -13.63 2.40 -8.08
N ARG A 78 -12.44 2.92 -8.38
CA ARG A 78 -11.20 2.18 -8.18
C ARG A 78 -10.96 1.89 -6.70
N PHE A 79 -11.15 2.86 -5.81
CA PHE A 79 -10.98 2.63 -4.37
C PHE A 79 -12.02 1.65 -3.82
N ASN A 80 -13.27 1.72 -4.31
CA ASN A 80 -14.30 0.73 -3.97
C ASN A 80 -13.84 -0.66 -4.40
N ARG A 81 -13.56 -0.85 -5.69
CA ARG A 81 -13.16 -2.15 -6.25
C ARG A 81 -11.95 -2.74 -5.54
N MET A 82 -10.91 -1.94 -5.30
CA MET A 82 -9.74 -2.41 -4.55
C MET A 82 -10.10 -2.90 -3.16
N THR A 83 -11.00 -2.20 -2.47
CA THR A 83 -11.46 -2.60 -1.14
C THR A 83 -12.28 -3.88 -1.20
N ASP A 84 -13.20 -3.97 -2.16
CA ASP A 84 -14.07 -5.14 -2.36
C ASP A 84 -13.27 -6.40 -2.74
N ASP A 85 -12.20 -6.23 -3.52
CA ASP A 85 -11.27 -7.29 -3.92
C ASP A 85 -10.24 -7.63 -2.82
N GLY A 86 -10.27 -6.95 -1.66
CA GLY A 86 -9.39 -7.21 -0.52
C GLY A 86 -7.98 -6.62 -0.65
N TYR A 87 -7.74 -5.72 -1.61
CA TYR A 87 -6.48 -4.99 -1.73
C TYR A 87 -6.42 -3.81 -0.78
N PHE A 88 -5.23 -3.59 -0.21
CA PHE A 88 -4.96 -2.43 0.63
C PHE A 88 -4.23 -1.33 -0.12
N PHE A 89 -4.50 -0.07 0.24
CA PHE A 89 -3.84 1.08 -0.38
C PHE A 89 -3.65 2.24 0.58
N VAL A 90 -2.69 3.13 0.28
CA VAL A 90 -2.56 4.45 0.89
C VAL A 90 -2.33 5.44 -0.24
N SER A 91 -3.28 6.33 -0.56
CA SER A 91 -3.18 7.23 -1.70
C SER A 91 -3.24 8.69 -1.28
N ARG A 92 -2.66 9.60 -2.08
CA ARG A 92 -2.85 11.04 -1.86
C ARG A 92 -4.17 11.50 -2.45
N LEU A 93 -4.93 12.29 -1.70
CA LEU A 93 -6.17 12.90 -2.13
C LEU A 93 -5.94 14.37 -2.55
N LYS A 94 -6.65 14.83 -3.59
CA LYS A 94 -6.61 16.24 -4.01
C LYS A 94 -7.23 17.14 -2.92
N LYS A 95 -6.73 18.37 -2.77
CA LYS A 95 -7.22 19.32 -1.76
C LYS A 95 -8.73 19.60 -1.89
N ASN A 96 -9.24 19.62 -3.12
CA ASN A 96 -10.64 19.89 -3.44
C ASN A 96 -11.54 18.64 -3.41
N ALA A 97 -11.05 17.49 -2.96
CA ALA A 97 -11.89 16.30 -2.83
C ALA A 97 -13.00 16.52 -1.79
N VAL A 98 -14.21 16.16 -2.16
CA VAL A 98 -15.39 16.27 -1.29
C VAL A 98 -15.35 15.14 -0.28
N ILE A 99 -15.44 15.51 1.00
CA ILE A 99 -15.27 14.59 2.12
C ILE A 99 -16.41 14.82 3.10
N ARG A 100 -17.01 13.73 3.54
CA ARG A 100 -17.97 13.72 4.64
C ARG A 100 -17.37 12.94 5.81
N GLU A 101 -17.04 13.66 6.88
CA GLU A 101 -16.55 13.08 8.12
C GLU A 101 -17.67 12.26 8.80
N ILE A 102 -17.33 11.06 9.24
CA ILE A 102 -18.20 10.17 10.00
C ILE A 102 -17.75 10.18 11.46
N GLU A 103 -16.45 9.97 11.67
CA GLU A 103 -15.83 9.90 12.99
C GLU A 103 -14.40 10.45 12.93
N ARG A 104 -13.91 10.91 14.06
CA ARG A 104 -12.53 11.33 14.25
C ARG A 104 -11.87 10.49 15.33
N PHE A 105 -10.71 9.95 15.00
CA PHE A 105 -9.92 9.17 15.93
C PHE A 105 -9.01 10.08 16.77
N THR A 106 -8.79 9.68 18.02
CA THR A 106 -7.85 10.37 18.92
C THR A 106 -6.43 10.03 18.50
N LEU A 107 -5.56 11.06 18.46
CA LEU A 107 -4.15 10.89 18.18
C LEU A 107 -3.34 10.89 19.49
N PRO A 108 -2.24 10.12 19.55
CA PRO A 108 -1.31 10.18 20.67
C PRO A 108 -0.71 11.58 20.84
N GLU A 109 -0.32 11.91 22.07
CA GLU A 109 0.39 13.16 22.35
C GLU A 109 1.72 13.21 21.59
N GLY A 110 2.00 14.34 20.95
CA GLY A 110 3.20 14.52 20.12
C GLY A 110 3.14 13.86 18.73
N SER A 111 1.97 13.37 18.29
CA SER A 111 1.79 12.85 16.94
C SER A 111 2.16 13.90 15.88
N LYS A 112 2.82 13.42 14.80
CA LYS A 112 3.12 14.23 13.61
C LYS A 112 1.95 14.25 12.61
N VAL A 113 0.94 13.41 12.83
CA VAL A 113 -0.31 13.42 12.08
C VAL A 113 -1.18 14.54 12.64
N LEU A 114 -1.80 15.32 11.76
CA LEU A 114 -2.64 16.45 12.13
C LEU A 114 -4.08 16.05 12.40
N ALA A 115 -4.57 15.04 11.67
CA ALA A 115 -5.89 14.49 11.87
C ALA A 115 -5.97 13.07 11.35
N ASP A 116 -6.81 12.27 12.00
CA ASP A 116 -7.15 10.91 11.59
C ASP A 116 -8.67 10.72 11.70
N LYS A 117 -9.30 10.33 10.59
CA LYS A 117 -10.75 10.41 10.42
C LYS A 117 -11.28 9.22 9.65
N MET A 118 -12.47 8.76 10.00
CA MET A 118 -13.28 7.89 9.19
C MET A 118 -14.22 8.73 8.32
N VAL A 119 -14.25 8.48 7.00
CA VAL A 119 -14.92 9.35 6.03
C VAL A 119 -15.60 8.60 4.89
N TYR A 120 -16.62 9.24 4.32
CA TYR A 120 -17.02 9.01 2.92
C TYR A 120 -16.34 10.03 2.02
N ILE A 121 -16.04 9.62 0.78
CA ILE A 121 -15.44 10.48 -0.24
C ILE A 121 -16.35 10.60 -1.46
N GLY A 122 -16.42 11.80 -2.03
CA GLY A 122 -17.21 12.15 -3.21
C GLY A 122 -18.44 13.02 -2.93
N THR A 123 -19.12 13.41 -4.00
CA THR A 123 -20.29 14.29 -3.93
C THR A 123 -21.54 13.48 -3.58
N PRO A 124 -22.63 14.11 -3.14
CA PRO A 124 -23.91 13.42 -2.95
C PRO A 124 -24.38 12.63 -4.19
N GLN A 125 -24.04 13.10 -5.40
CA GLN A 125 -24.39 12.47 -6.67
C GLN A 125 -23.42 11.36 -7.10
N LYS A 126 -22.14 11.46 -6.73
CA LYS A 126 -21.10 10.48 -7.05
C LYS A 126 -20.13 10.35 -5.87
N ARG A 127 -20.43 9.41 -4.99
CA ARG A 127 -19.62 9.04 -3.82
C ARG A 127 -19.15 7.61 -3.90
N ALA A 128 -18.06 7.33 -3.22
CA ALA A 128 -17.68 5.97 -2.92
C ALA A 128 -18.75 5.28 -2.06
N GLU A 129 -18.85 3.97 -2.21
CA GLU A 129 -19.78 3.12 -1.46
C GLU A 129 -19.13 2.70 -0.14
N ASN A 130 -17.83 2.42 -0.19
CA ASN A 130 -17.03 2.07 0.97
C ASN A 130 -16.68 3.28 1.83
N ILE A 131 -16.47 2.99 3.12
CA ILE A 131 -15.93 3.94 4.09
C ILE A 131 -14.41 3.83 4.06
N PHE A 132 -13.73 4.97 4.17
CA PHE A 132 -12.27 5.02 4.19
C PHE A 132 -11.76 5.78 5.40
N ARG A 133 -10.46 5.65 5.64
CA ARG A 133 -9.72 6.43 6.62
C ARG A 133 -8.93 7.53 5.94
N LEU A 134 -9.08 8.75 6.43
CA LEU A 134 -8.41 9.95 5.94
C LEU A 134 -7.45 10.49 7.00
N LEU A 135 -6.18 10.60 6.63
CA LEU A 135 -5.16 11.25 7.43
C LEU A 135 -4.80 12.61 6.84
N GLU A 136 -4.60 13.59 7.70
CA GLU A 136 -4.01 14.88 7.34
C GLU A 136 -2.59 14.93 7.93
N VAL A 137 -1.57 15.12 7.10
CA VAL A 137 -0.16 15.08 7.51
C VAL A 137 0.63 16.23 6.89
N ILE A 138 1.79 16.56 7.45
CA ILE A 138 2.71 17.56 6.90
C ILE A 138 3.84 16.84 6.15
N ASP A 139 4.11 17.26 4.90
CA ASP A 139 5.26 16.77 4.13
C ASP A 139 6.58 17.40 4.59
N THR A 140 7.71 16.94 4.05
CA THR A 140 9.04 17.46 4.41
C THR A 140 9.26 18.93 4.04
N LYS A 141 8.39 19.50 3.19
CA LYS A 141 8.42 20.90 2.74
C LYS A 141 7.41 21.77 3.51
N GLY A 142 6.73 21.22 4.51
CA GLY A 142 5.73 21.94 5.31
C GLY A 142 4.34 22.00 4.68
N ASN A 143 4.06 21.28 3.59
CA ASN A 143 2.74 21.28 2.97
C ASN A 143 1.81 20.26 3.60
N ASN A 144 0.55 20.65 3.80
CA ASN A 144 -0.51 19.73 4.20
C ASN A 144 -0.84 18.76 3.06
N LEU A 145 -0.77 17.47 3.37
CA LEU A 145 -1.20 16.35 2.56
C LEU A 145 -2.44 15.70 3.17
N ARG A 146 -3.30 15.19 2.29
CA ARG A 146 -4.44 14.35 2.67
C ARG A 146 -4.19 12.96 2.12
N LEU A 147 -4.13 11.97 2.98
CA LEU A 147 -3.90 10.57 2.63
C LEU A 147 -5.19 9.79 2.86
N ILE A 148 -5.60 8.97 1.89
CA ILE A 148 -6.80 8.13 1.96
C ILE A 148 -6.40 6.66 1.92
N THR A 149 -6.99 5.83 2.77
CA THR A 149 -6.66 4.41 2.89
C THR A 149 -7.85 3.59 3.36
N ASN A 150 -7.84 2.29 3.09
CA ASN A 150 -8.71 1.29 3.70
C ASN A 150 -8.03 0.49 4.84
N ARG A 151 -6.85 0.92 5.30
CA ARG A 151 -6.12 0.32 6.44
C ARG A 151 -6.58 0.92 7.77
N PHE A 152 -7.40 0.17 8.50
CA PHE A 152 -7.81 0.49 9.88
C PHE A 152 -7.02 -0.31 10.92
N ASP A 153 -6.26 -1.31 10.49
CA ASP A 153 -5.41 -2.18 11.29
C ASP A 153 -4.08 -1.52 11.72
N LEU A 154 -3.68 -0.43 11.05
CA LEU A 154 -2.42 0.28 11.31
C LEU A 154 -2.65 1.56 12.11
N SER A 155 -1.62 2.05 12.79
CA SER A 155 -1.60 3.39 13.39
C SER A 155 -1.54 4.48 12.31
N ALA A 156 -1.90 5.71 12.69
CA ALA A 156 -1.85 6.84 11.78
C ALA A 156 -0.40 7.17 11.35
N GLU A 157 0.54 6.98 12.29
CA GLU A 157 1.98 7.13 12.09
C GLU A 157 2.53 6.13 11.07
N GLU A 158 2.19 4.84 11.22
CA GLU A 158 2.61 3.80 10.26
C GLU A 158 2.12 4.10 8.84
N ILE A 159 0.86 4.53 8.70
CA ILE A 159 0.31 4.94 7.39
C ILE A 159 1.08 6.14 6.82
N SER A 160 1.39 7.14 7.65
CA SER A 160 2.19 8.30 7.23
C SER A 160 3.61 7.89 6.79
N GLU A 161 4.22 6.90 7.43
CA GLU A 161 5.55 6.40 7.11
C GLU A 161 5.56 5.56 5.83
N ILE A 162 4.53 4.74 5.60
CA ILE A 162 4.32 4.03 4.33
C ILE A 162 4.30 5.03 3.17
N TYR A 163 3.52 6.10 3.30
CA TYR A 163 3.44 7.13 2.25
C TYR A 163 4.77 7.89 2.07
N ARG A 164 5.48 8.20 3.15
CA ARG A 164 6.81 8.87 3.07
C ARG A 164 7.86 7.97 2.40
N SER A 165 7.80 6.67 2.65
CA SER A 165 8.71 5.69 2.02
C SER A 165 8.57 5.66 0.50
N ARG A 166 7.39 5.98 -0.06
CA ARG A 166 7.22 6.14 -1.50
C ARG A 166 8.08 7.25 -2.10
N TRP A 167 8.15 8.42 -1.46
CA TRP A 167 9.01 9.52 -1.94
C TRP A 167 10.47 9.10 -2.04
N THR A 168 10.88 8.17 -1.18
CA THR A 168 12.22 7.60 -1.22
C THR A 168 12.42 6.70 -2.43
N ILE A 169 11.39 5.99 -2.89
CA ILE A 169 11.42 5.13 -4.09
C ILE A 169 11.49 5.97 -5.38
N GLU A 170 10.73 7.06 -5.47
CA GLU A 170 10.78 7.96 -6.64
C GLU A 170 12.16 8.61 -6.84
N LEU A 171 12.98 8.76 -5.78
CA LEU A 171 14.35 9.29 -5.89
C LEU A 171 15.36 8.28 -6.47
N PHE A 172 14.97 7.02 -6.68
CA PHE A 172 15.81 5.99 -7.27
C PHE A 172 15.55 5.75 -8.77
N PHE A 173 14.53 6.41 -9.34
CA PHE A 173 14.16 6.36 -10.75
C PHE A 173 14.35 7.74 -11.40
#